data_AF-A0A969CAH6-F1
#
_entry.id   AF-A0A969CAH6-F1
#
_cell.length_a   1.000
_cell.length_b   1.000
_cell.length_c   1.000
_cell.angle_alpha   90.00
_cell.angle_beta   90.00
_cell.angle_gamma   90.00
#
_symmetry.space_group_name_H-M   'P 1'
#
loop_
_entity.id
_entity.type
_entity.pdbx_description
1 polymer ?
#
loop_
_entity_poly.entity_id
_entity_poly.type
_entity_poly.pdbx_seq_one_letter_code
_entity_poly.pdbx_strand_id
1 'polypeptide(L)'
;MNMINATDILKQYAEQDRNFQNLDLSRIDLKGADLNRSDFSHANLNRADLSYTNLSSTSLIWTDLNRANLRQANLTQASLLHSSILWADLREATLVNANLSNALLARANLTNACLNSADLSEASLESACLVQAILSQANLFKASLKGADFTGANLDEANLRQTNWEGAILSQASLQRADLEESQLYETILRKVDLTEADMVKADLRYTDLTEAILCGVALELANLVGADLSRATLKRASLFQANLEGAVLHDTNLVETDLRHANFKDTQLMGSDFSGARVKGACFTDARGLTGQQKQCLRANGALNIPA
;
A
#
# COMPACT_ATOMS: atom_id res chain seq x y z
N MET A 1 -18.23 21.70 -34.81
CA MET A 1 -16.78 21.87 -34.63
C MET A 1 -16.11 20.69 -35.29
N ASN A 2 -15.11 20.90 -36.15
CA ASN A 2 -14.31 19.80 -36.66
C ASN A 2 -13.62 19.12 -35.48
N MET A 3 -13.81 17.82 -35.35
CA MET A 3 -13.18 17.00 -34.31
C MET A 3 -11.68 17.01 -34.58
N ILE A 4 -10.87 17.49 -33.63
CA ILE A 4 -9.41 17.40 -33.72
C ILE A 4 -9.03 15.91 -33.78
N ASN A 5 -8.22 15.54 -34.76
CA ASN A 5 -7.75 14.16 -34.90
C ASN A 5 -6.26 14.04 -34.50
N ALA A 6 -5.76 12.81 -34.45
CA ALA A 6 -4.37 12.52 -34.08
C ALA A 6 -3.35 13.22 -34.98
N THR A 7 -3.61 13.32 -36.28
CA THR A 7 -2.72 13.99 -37.23
C THR A 7 -2.61 15.48 -36.94
N ASP A 8 -3.70 16.13 -36.53
CA ASP A 8 -3.69 17.55 -36.14
C ASP A 8 -2.81 17.78 -34.90
N ILE A 9 -2.96 16.94 -33.87
CA ILE A 9 -2.14 16.99 -32.63
C ILE A 9 -0.66 16.78 -32.95
N LEU A 10 -0.34 15.75 -33.73
CA LEU A 10 1.05 15.42 -34.07
C LEU A 10 1.70 16.51 -34.94
N LYS A 11 0.93 17.15 -35.82
CA LYS A 11 1.40 18.28 -36.62
C LYS A 11 1.69 19.50 -35.74
N GLN A 12 0.77 19.86 -34.84
CA GLN A 12 0.97 20.94 -33.86
C GLN A 12 2.20 20.67 -32.99
N TYR A 13 2.37 19.43 -32.51
CA TYR A 13 3.55 19.03 -31.75
C TYR A 13 4.86 19.19 -32.55
N ALA A 14 4.87 18.78 -33.83
CA ALA A 14 6.02 18.95 -34.72
C ALA A 14 6.37 20.43 -34.96
N GLU A 15 5.36 21.30 -34.94
CA GLU A 15 5.50 22.76 -35.04
C GLU A 15 5.91 23.43 -33.72
N GLN A 16 6.31 22.64 -32.71
CA GLN A 16 6.69 23.07 -31.36
C GLN A 16 5.54 23.63 -30.52
N ASP A 17 4.29 23.46 -30.96
CA ASP A 17 3.15 23.68 -30.08
C ASP A 17 3.08 22.55 -29.04
N ARG A 18 2.84 22.91 -27.80
CA ARG A 18 2.73 22.00 -26.66
C ARG A 18 1.41 22.19 -25.91
N ASN A 19 0.55 23.10 -26.36
CA ASN A 19 -0.68 23.43 -25.68
C ASN A 19 -1.86 22.68 -26.30
N PHE A 20 -2.31 21.66 -25.58
CA PHE A 20 -3.48 20.85 -25.92
C PHE A 20 -4.53 20.92 -24.80
N GLN A 21 -4.52 22.01 -24.03
CA GLN A 21 -5.45 22.19 -22.92
C GLN A 21 -6.90 22.31 -23.39
N ASN A 22 -7.84 21.85 -22.56
CA ASN A 22 -9.29 21.99 -22.77
C ASN A 22 -9.83 21.33 -24.06
N LEU A 23 -9.03 20.55 -24.78
CA LEU A 23 -9.45 19.88 -26.00
C LEU A 23 -10.31 18.65 -25.68
N ASP A 24 -11.32 18.41 -26.51
CA ASP A 24 -11.99 17.11 -26.56
C ASP A 24 -11.22 16.17 -27.48
N LEU A 25 -10.46 15.27 -26.86
CA LEU A 25 -9.63 14.25 -27.48
C LEU A 25 -10.14 12.85 -27.10
N SER A 26 -11.43 12.74 -26.77
CA SER A 26 -12.00 11.45 -26.38
C SER A 26 -11.88 10.44 -27.52
N ARG A 27 -11.43 9.22 -27.19
CA ARG A 27 -11.18 8.13 -28.13
C ARG A 27 -10.11 8.42 -29.19
N ILE A 28 -9.30 9.45 -29.02
CA ILE A 28 -8.19 9.71 -29.94
C ILE A 28 -7.21 8.54 -29.92
N ASP A 29 -6.65 8.20 -31.07
CA ASP A 29 -5.56 7.24 -31.19
C ASP A 29 -4.24 8.00 -31.31
N LEU A 30 -3.49 8.06 -30.21
CA LEU A 30 -2.16 8.66 -30.15
C LEU A 30 -1.10 7.59 -29.85
N LYS A 31 -1.39 6.31 -30.07
CA LYS A 31 -0.52 5.20 -29.72
C LYS A 31 0.91 5.40 -30.22
N GLY A 32 1.88 5.26 -29.31
CA GLY A 32 3.31 5.36 -29.62
C GLY A 32 3.80 6.78 -29.95
N ALA A 33 2.94 7.80 -29.86
CA ALA A 33 3.33 9.18 -30.09
C ALA A 33 4.34 9.67 -29.05
N ASP A 34 5.26 10.53 -29.49
CA ASP A 34 6.05 11.36 -28.58
C ASP A 34 5.30 12.68 -28.33
N LEU A 35 4.90 12.89 -27.08
CA LEU A 35 4.12 14.03 -26.63
C LEU A 35 4.73 14.62 -25.35
N ASN A 36 6.02 14.39 -25.10
CA ASN A 36 6.68 14.84 -23.88
C ASN A 36 6.56 16.35 -23.69
N ARG A 37 6.51 16.78 -22.41
CA ARG A 37 6.43 18.20 -22.02
C ARG A 37 5.24 18.96 -22.59
N SER A 38 4.25 18.25 -23.12
CA SER A 38 2.99 18.84 -23.57
C SER A 38 2.07 19.11 -22.39
N ASP A 39 1.14 20.03 -22.59
CA ASP A 39 0.13 20.41 -21.63
C ASP A 39 -1.26 20.01 -22.15
N PHE A 40 -1.79 18.96 -21.55
CA PHE A 40 -3.14 18.43 -21.76
C PHE A 40 -4.07 18.80 -20.61
N SER A 41 -3.73 19.79 -19.78
CA SER A 41 -4.54 20.15 -18.61
C SER A 41 -5.99 20.44 -19.02
N HIS A 42 -6.94 19.92 -18.25
CA HIS A 42 -8.38 20.01 -18.52
C HIS A 42 -8.86 19.35 -19.83
N ALA A 43 -8.00 18.61 -20.55
CA ALA A 43 -8.44 17.91 -21.75
C ALA A 43 -9.32 16.70 -21.40
N ASN A 44 -10.17 16.32 -22.34
CA ASN A 44 -10.91 15.06 -22.30
C ASN A 44 -10.16 14.02 -23.13
N LEU A 45 -9.48 13.08 -22.49
CA LEU A 45 -8.81 11.92 -23.08
C LEU A 45 -9.55 10.61 -22.75
N ASN A 46 -10.86 10.69 -22.47
CA ASN A 46 -11.70 9.53 -22.16
C ASN A 46 -11.57 8.48 -23.27
N ARG A 47 -11.21 7.25 -22.90
CA ARG A 47 -11.01 6.12 -23.82
C ARG A 47 -9.98 6.35 -24.93
N ALA A 48 -9.07 7.32 -24.79
CA ALA A 48 -7.97 7.50 -25.73
C ALA A 48 -7.05 6.27 -25.74
N ASP A 49 -6.49 5.94 -26.90
CA ASP A 49 -5.35 5.02 -26.98
C ASP A 49 -4.05 5.82 -26.88
N LEU A 50 -3.45 5.75 -25.70
CA LEU A 50 -2.16 6.33 -25.33
C LEU A 50 -1.16 5.21 -25.02
N SER A 51 -1.37 3.99 -25.53
CA SER A 51 -0.41 2.92 -25.28
C SER A 51 0.92 3.24 -25.93
N TYR A 52 2.02 2.91 -25.26
CA TYR A 52 3.39 3.20 -25.71
C TYR A 52 3.76 4.68 -25.89
N THR A 53 2.89 5.62 -25.53
CA THR A 53 3.20 7.05 -25.73
C THR A 53 4.26 7.53 -24.77
N ASN A 54 5.10 8.45 -25.25
CA ASN A 54 5.97 9.23 -24.38
C ASN A 54 5.22 10.48 -23.89
N LEU A 55 4.72 10.42 -22.66
CA LEU A 55 4.09 11.49 -21.90
C LEU A 55 4.99 11.97 -20.75
N SER A 56 6.31 11.82 -20.89
CA SER A 56 7.23 12.27 -19.84
C SER A 56 7.14 13.79 -19.67
N SER A 57 7.16 14.22 -18.40
CA SER A 57 7.05 15.64 -18.00
C SER A 57 5.82 16.37 -18.56
N THR A 58 4.74 15.67 -18.95
CA THR A 58 3.51 16.32 -19.41
C THR A 58 2.66 16.82 -18.26
N SER A 59 1.92 17.91 -18.49
CA SER A 59 0.83 18.32 -17.60
C SER A 59 -0.47 17.65 -18.03
N LEU A 60 -1.04 16.83 -17.15
CA LEU A 60 -2.33 16.14 -17.26
C LEU A 60 -3.24 16.53 -16.08
N ILE A 61 -3.06 17.74 -15.56
CA ILE A 61 -3.80 18.24 -14.39
C ILE A 61 -5.28 18.36 -14.77
N TRP A 62 -6.19 17.91 -13.90
CA TRP A 62 -7.64 17.94 -14.15
C TRP A 62 -8.09 17.24 -15.45
N THR A 63 -7.29 16.34 -15.99
CA THR A 63 -7.58 15.64 -17.26
C THR A 63 -8.52 14.45 -17.01
N ASP A 64 -9.47 14.22 -17.92
CA ASP A 64 -10.27 12.99 -17.94
C ASP A 64 -9.55 11.92 -18.77
N LEU A 65 -8.90 10.97 -18.09
CA LEU A 65 -8.25 9.78 -18.66
C LEU A 65 -9.08 8.51 -18.40
N ASN A 66 -10.36 8.64 -18.07
CA ASN A 66 -11.18 7.49 -17.71
C ASN A 66 -11.24 6.49 -18.86
N ARG A 67 -10.98 5.22 -18.55
CA ARG A 67 -10.93 4.10 -19.51
C ARG A 67 -9.89 4.27 -20.64
N ALA A 68 -8.94 5.19 -20.50
CA ALA A 68 -7.84 5.32 -21.47
C ALA A 68 -6.94 4.07 -21.43
N ASN A 69 -6.35 3.73 -22.56
CA ASN A 69 -5.30 2.73 -22.66
C ASN A 69 -3.94 3.43 -22.55
N LEU A 70 -3.26 3.28 -21.42
CA LEU A 70 -1.94 3.84 -21.10
C LEU A 70 -0.89 2.72 -20.96
N ARG A 71 -1.16 1.53 -21.50
CA ARG A 71 -0.27 0.38 -21.37
C ARG A 71 1.11 0.70 -21.93
N GLN A 72 2.16 0.46 -21.14
CA GLN A 72 3.55 0.76 -21.49
C GLN A 72 3.81 2.25 -21.84
N ALA A 73 2.93 3.18 -21.46
CA ALA A 73 3.18 4.60 -21.61
C ALA A 73 4.29 5.07 -20.64
N ASN A 74 5.09 6.04 -21.08
CA ASN A 74 6.05 6.71 -20.22
C ASN A 74 5.43 8.01 -19.68
N LEU A 75 5.06 8.02 -18.40
CA LEU A 75 4.55 9.15 -17.62
C LEU A 75 5.58 9.64 -16.60
N THR A 76 6.87 9.36 -16.80
CA THR A 76 7.94 9.81 -15.89
C THR A 76 7.84 11.32 -15.67
N GLN A 77 7.80 11.77 -14.42
CA GLN A 77 7.65 13.18 -14.03
C GLN A 77 6.40 13.89 -14.58
N ALA A 78 5.40 13.16 -15.07
CA ALA A 78 4.14 13.77 -15.49
C ALA A 78 3.33 14.26 -14.27
N SER A 79 2.57 15.33 -14.45
CA SER A 79 1.64 15.83 -13.43
C SER A 79 0.22 15.40 -13.76
N LEU A 80 -0.30 14.41 -13.04
CA LEU A 80 -1.68 13.91 -13.09
C LEU A 80 -2.52 14.41 -11.90
N LEU A 81 -2.11 15.50 -11.26
CA LEU A 81 -2.79 16.13 -10.12
C LEU A 81 -4.29 16.32 -10.42
N HIS A 82 -5.15 15.83 -9.54
CA HIS A 82 -6.62 15.88 -9.66
C HIS A 82 -7.23 15.23 -10.92
N SER A 83 -6.45 14.48 -11.70
CA SER A 83 -6.97 13.82 -12.90
C SER A 83 -7.89 12.64 -12.55
N SER A 84 -8.78 12.31 -13.50
CA SER A 84 -9.66 11.15 -13.40
C SER A 84 -9.12 10.04 -14.29
N ILE A 85 -8.67 8.94 -13.70
CA ILE A 85 -8.00 7.80 -14.35
C ILE A 85 -8.80 6.51 -14.05
N LEU A 86 -10.10 6.63 -13.82
CA LEU A 86 -10.96 5.52 -13.44
C LEU A 86 -11.00 4.48 -14.56
N TRP A 87 -10.84 3.21 -14.20
CA TRP A 87 -10.88 2.08 -15.14
C TRP A 87 -9.83 2.12 -16.27
N ALA A 88 -8.82 2.97 -16.18
CA ALA A 88 -7.76 3.03 -17.19
C ALA A 88 -6.84 1.81 -17.10
N ASP A 89 -6.19 1.49 -18.21
CA ASP A 89 -5.20 0.43 -18.30
C ASP A 89 -3.79 1.04 -18.31
N LEU A 90 -3.10 1.02 -17.17
CA LEU A 90 -1.71 1.47 -16.99
C LEU A 90 -0.74 0.28 -16.84
N ARG A 91 -1.08 -0.91 -17.32
CA ARG A 91 -0.19 -2.07 -17.21
C ARG A 91 1.18 -1.75 -17.78
N GLU A 92 2.22 -2.06 -17.01
CA GLU A 92 3.62 -1.83 -17.40
C GLU A 92 3.97 -0.37 -17.72
N ALA A 93 3.14 0.60 -17.31
CA ALA A 93 3.43 2.02 -17.50
C ALA A 93 4.56 2.48 -16.56
N THR A 94 5.32 3.50 -16.98
CA THR A 94 6.37 4.12 -16.15
C THR A 94 5.86 5.45 -15.60
N LEU A 95 5.61 5.53 -14.31
CA LEU A 95 5.15 6.73 -13.57
C LEU A 95 6.21 7.21 -12.55
N VAL A 96 7.49 6.96 -12.81
CA VAL A 96 8.58 7.32 -11.90
C VAL A 96 8.58 8.83 -11.66
N ASN A 97 8.58 9.26 -10.39
CA ASN A 97 8.46 10.66 -9.98
C ASN A 97 7.21 11.39 -10.52
N ALA A 98 6.18 10.69 -10.97
CA ALA A 98 4.93 11.33 -11.40
C ALA A 98 4.15 11.87 -10.20
N ASN A 99 3.44 12.98 -10.39
CA ASN A 99 2.53 13.52 -9.40
C ASN A 99 1.09 13.07 -9.70
N LEU A 100 0.58 12.11 -8.95
CA LEU A 100 -0.81 11.63 -8.96
C LEU A 100 -1.57 12.06 -7.69
N SER A 101 -1.10 13.08 -6.97
CA SER A 101 -1.79 13.52 -5.76
C SER A 101 -3.24 13.91 -6.09
N ASN A 102 -4.16 13.53 -5.21
CA ASN A 102 -5.60 13.72 -5.38
C ASN A 102 -6.20 13.12 -6.68
N ALA A 103 -5.49 12.24 -7.40
CA ALA A 103 -6.02 11.61 -8.60
C ALA A 103 -7.03 10.50 -8.27
N LEU A 104 -7.98 10.27 -9.17
CA LEU A 104 -8.99 9.23 -9.04
C LEU A 104 -8.60 8.01 -9.91
N LEU A 105 -8.04 6.98 -9.30
CA LEU A 105 -7.57 5.75 -9.95
C LEU A 105 -8.44 4.52 -9.62
N ALA A 106 -9.64 4.70 -9.08
CA ALA A 106 -10.47 3.57 -8.71
C ALA A 106 -10.69 2.62 -9.90
N ARG A 107 -10.43 1.32 -9.66
CA ARG A 107 -10.49 0.24 -10.64
C ARG A 107 -9.53 0.36 -11.83
N ALA A 108 -8.53 1.23 -11.76
CA ALA A 108 -7.45 1.25 -12.75
C ALA A 108 -6.59 -0.02 -12.63
N ASN A 109 -5.99 -0.43 -13.75
CA ASN A 109 -5.05 -1.55 -13.77
C ASN A 109 -3.62 -1.04 -13.92
N LEU A 110 -2.84 -1.13 -12.84
CA LEU A 110 -1.42 -0.78 -12.76
C LEU A 110 -0.53 -2.02 -12.59
N THR A 111 -0.97 -3.21 -13.05
CA THR A 111 -0.16 -4.44 -12.96
C THR A 111 1.21 -4.20 -13.58
N ASN A 112 2.29 -4.56 -12.87
CA ASN A 112 3.69 -4.35 -13.30
C ASN A 112 4.09 -2.89 -13.60
N ALA A 113 3.32 -1.88 -13.16
CA ALA A 113 3.69 -0.49 -13.38
C ALA A 113 4.84 -0.05 -12.45
N CYS A 114 5.65 0.89 -12.92
CA CYS A 114 6.77 1.47 -12.17
C CYS A 114 6.39 2.85 -11.62
N LEU A 115 6.08 2.96 -10.34
CA LEU A 115 5.71 4.18 -9.61
C LEU A 115 6.76 4.60 -8.57
N ASN A 116 8.04 4.24 -8.76
CA ASN A 116 9.12 4.65 -7.85
C ASN A 116 9.08 6.16 -7.58
N SER A 117 9.05 6.54 -6.31
CA SER A 117 9.02 7.94 -5.86
C SER A 117 7.85 8.78 -6.43
N ALA A 118 6.78 8.14 -6.92
CA ALA A 118 5.58 8.85 -7.34
C ALA A 118 4.83 9.42 -6.12
N ASP A 119 4.18 10.57 -6.31
CA ASP A 119 3.30 11.15 -5.30
C ASP A 119 1.86 10.75 -5.57
N LEU A 120 1.30 9.84 -4.77
CA LEU A 120 -0.10 9.44 -4.77
C LEU A 120 -0.82 9.92 -3.49
N SER A 121 -0.32 10.98 -2.84
CA SER A 121 -0.96 11.51 -1.64
C SER A 121 -2.42 11.88 -1.90
N GLU A 122 -3.31 11.46 -1.00
CA GLU A 122 -4.75 11.68 -1.06
C GLU A 122 -5.42 11.12 -2.34
N ALA A 123 -4.74 10.26 -3.10
CA ALA A 123 -5.32 9.61 -4.27
C ALA A 123 -6.32 8.52 -3.88
N SER A 124 -7.31 8.26 -4.74
CA SER A 124 -8.25 7.15 -4.59
C SER A 124 -7.85 6.00 -5.51
N LEU A 125 -7.35 4.91 -4.95
CA LEU A 125 -7.02 3.66 -5.65
C LEU A 125 -8.00 2.54 -5.32
N GLU A 126 -9.26 2.88 -5.00
CA GLU A 126 -10.25 1.89 -4.57
C GLU A 126 -10.44 0.80 -5.62
N SER A 127 -10.28 -0.46 -5.20
CA SER A 127 -10.35 -1.64 -6.07
C SER A 127 -9.42 -1.58 -7.30
N ALA A 128 -8.34 -0.81 -7.26
CA ALA A 128 -7.32 -0.81 -8.29
C ALA A 128 -6.47 -2.09 -8.23
N CYS A 129 -5.92 -2.50 -9.36
CA CYS A 129 -5.01 -3.64 -9.44
C CYS A 129 -3.56 -3.15 -9.58
N LEU A 130 -2.76 -3.35 -8.55
CA LEU A 130 -1.34 -2.99 -8.45
C LEU A 130 -0.45 -4.25 -8.27
N VAL A 131 -0.92 -5.40 -8.76
CA VAL A 131 -0.17 -6.66 -8.71
C VAL A 131 1.21 -6.46 -9.33
N GLN A 132 2.25 -6.82 -8.56
CA GLN A 132 3.66 -6.71 -8.97
C GLN A 132 4.11 -5.28 -9.37
N ALA A 133 3.36 -4.24 -8.98
CA ALA A 133 3.78 -2.86 -9.19
C ALA A 133 4.97 -2.49 -8.29
N ILE A 134 5.80 -1.56 -8.75
CA ILE A 134 6.98 -1.07 -8.02
C ILE A 134 6.70 0.35 -7.54
N LEU A 135 6.47 0.52 -6.23
CA LEU A 135 6.14 1.75 -5.54
C LEU A 135 7.18 2.12 -4.47
N SER A 136 8.44 1.68 -4.61
CA SER A 136 9.47 2.00 -3.64
C SER A 136 9.61 3.53 -3.48
N GLN A 137 9.66 3.99 -2.23
CA GLN A 137 9.72 5.41 -1.85
C GLN A 137 8.54 6.27 -2.35
N ALA A 138 7.44 5.67 -2.80
CA ALA A 138 6.26 6.43 -3.20
C ALA A 138 5.57 7.07 -1.98
N ASN A 139 4.93 8.21 -2.22
CA ASN A 139 4.14 8.89 -1.20
C ASN A 139 2.66 8.55 -1.38
N LEU A 140 2.08 7.73 -0.51
CA LEU A 140 0.66 7.40 -0.48
C LEU A 140 -0.05 7.99 0.74
N PHE A 141 0.51 9.05 1.35
CA PHE A 141 -0.08 9.70 2.51
C PHE A 141 -1.59 9.94 2.33
N LYS A 142 -2.41 9.41 3.25
CA LYS A 142 -3.88 9.52 3.21
C LYS A 142 -4.57 8.97 1.95
N ALA A 143 -3.91 8.15 1.15
CA ALA A 143 -4.56 7.50 0.01
C ALA A 143 -5.65 6.52 0.45
N SER A 144 -6.74 6.44 -0.32
CA SER A 144 -7.75 5.38 -0.17
C SER A 144 -7.36 4.18 -1.02
N LEU A 145 -7.05 3.07 -0.36
CA LEU A 145 -6.56 1.81 -0.95
C LEU A 145 -7.56 0.67 -0.75
N LYS A 146 -8.81 1.01 -0.40
CA LYS A 146 -9.88 0.05 -0.08
C LYS A 146 -10.07 -0.98 -1.20
N GLY A 147 -9.96 -2.26 -0.85
CA GLY A 147 -10.13 -3.39 -1.77
C GLY A 147 -9.13 -3.46 -2.91
N ALA A 148 -8.04 -2.68 -2.88
CA ALA A 148 -7.01 -2.73 -3.91
C ALA A 148 -6.16 -4.00 -3.79
N ASP A 149 -5.64 -4.48 -4.91
CA ASP A 149 -4.78 -5.66 -4.97
C ASP A 149 -3.32 -5.27 -5.22
N PHE A 150 -2.48 -5.39 -4.20
CA PHE A 150 -1.05 -5.15 -4.19
C PHE A 150 -0.25 -6.47 -4.09
N THR A 151 -0.83 -7.61 -4.51
CA THR A 151 -0.14 -8.90 -4.45
C THR A 151 1.23 -8.82 -5.13
N GLY A 152 2.29 -9.13 -4.37
CA GLY A 152 3.68 -9.08 -4.84
C GLY A 152 4.22 -7.69 -5.19
N ALA A 153 3.54 -6.60 -4.81
CA ALA A 153 4.03 -5.25 -5.03
C ALA A 153 5.23 -4.92 -4.14
N ASN A 154 6.09 -4.01 -4.59
CA ASN A 154 7.14 -3.41 -3.76
C ASN A 154 6.69 -2.02 -3.30
N LEU A 155 6.60 -1.80 -2.00
CA LEU A 155 6.30 -0.52 -1.32
C LEU A 155 7.38 -0.19 -0.28
N ASP A 156 8.61 -0.67 -0.49
CA ASP A 156 9.72 -0.43 0.42
C ASP A 156 9.95 1.08 0.59
N GLU A 157 10.16 1.51 1.84
CA GLU A 157 10.37 2.91 2.20
C GLU A 157 9.23 3.87 1.78
N ALA A 158 8.05 3.36 1.42
CA ALA A 158 6.90 4.18 1.05
C ALA A 158 6.30 4.90 2.28
N ASN A 159 5.81 6.13 2.07
CA ASN A 159 5.01 6.83 3.06
C ASN A 159 3.54 6.42 2.90
N LEU A 160 3.06 5.60 3.82
CA LEU A 160 1.71 5.03 3.86
C LEU A 160 0.91 5.54 5.08
N ARG A 161 1.36 6.63 5.74
CA ARG A 161 0.67 7.15 6.92
C ARG A 161 -0.78 7.49 6.63
N GLN A 162 -1.64 7.14 7.57
CA GLN A 162 -3.07 7.47 7.54
C GLN A 162 -3.81 6.97 6.29
N THR A 163 -3.30 5.91 5.65
CA THR A 163 -3.95 5.24 4.51
C THR A 163 -5.12 4.37 4.96
N ASN A 164 -6.07 4.13 4.05
CA ASN A 164 -7.17 3.18 4.26
C ASN A 164 -6.99 1.93 3.40
N TRP A 165 -6.74 0.78 4.02
CA TRP A 165 -6.51 -0.52 3.39
C TRP A 165 -7.66 -1.51 3.58
N GLU A 166 -8.86 -1.06 3.99
CA GLU A 166 -9.99 -1.95 4.28
C GLU A 166 -10.21 -2.96 3.14
N GLY A 167 -10.09 -4.26 3.45
CA GLY A 167 -10.26 -5.35 2.49
C GLY A 167 -9.22 -5.44 1.35
N ALA A 168 -8.12 -4.67 1.41
CA ALA A 168 -7.04 -4.75 0.44
C ALA A 168 -6.25 -6.08 0.55
N ILE A 169 -5.57 -6.44 -0.53
CA ILE A 169 -4.74 -7.65 -0.62
C ILE A 169 -3.28 -7.24 -0.81
N LEU A 170 -2.40 -7.62 0.10
CA LEU A 170 -0.96 -7.36 0.04
C LEU A 170 -0.14 -8.66 0.16
N SER A 171 -0.72 -9.78 -0.30
CA SER A 171 -0.05 -11.07 -0.18
C SER A 171 1.31 -11.03 -0.89
N GLN A 172 2.38 -11.45 -0.19
CA GLN A 172 3.76 -11.44 -0.71
C GLN A 172 4.30 -10.05 -1.12
N ALA A 173 3.64 -8.96 -0.72
CA ALA A 173 4.17 -7.63 -0.94
C ALA A 173 5.38 -7.35 -0.02
N SER A 174 6.26 -6.46 -0.46
CA SER A 174 7.35 -5.93 0.36
C SER A 174 7.00 -4.52 0.79
N LEU A 175 7.06 -4.25 2.09
CA LEU A 175 6.83 -2.97 2.76
C LEU A 175 7.97 -2.70 3.74
N GLN A 176 9.20 -3.11 3.39
CA GLN A 176 10.34 -2.97 4.29
C GLN A 176 10.57 -1.48 4.57
N ARG A 177 10.71 -1.13 5.85
CA ARG A 177 10.96 0.25 6.30
C ARG A 177 9.91 1.27 5.81
N ALA A 178 8.72 0.80 5.42
CA ALA A 178 7.60 1.66 5.08
C ALA A 178 7.01 2.31 6.35
N ASP A 179 6.42 3.49 6.19
CA ASP A 179 5.80 4.25 7.27
C ASP A 179 4.27 4.13 7.17
N LEU A 180 3.69 3.28 8.01
CA LEU A 180 2.25 2.98 8.12
C LEU A 180 1.63 3.57 9.40
N GLU A 181 2.23 4.59 10.03
CA GLU A 181 1.69 5.21 11.24
C GLU A 181 0.21 5.61 11.05
N GLU A 182 -0.65 5.24 12.01
CA GLU A 182 -2.09 5.55 12.04
C GLU A 182 -2.90 5.04 10.83
N SER A 183 -2.34 4.12 10.03
CA SER A 183 -3.07 3.50 8.91
C SER A 183 -4.18 2.55 9.37
N GLN A 184 -5.21 2.42 8.54
CA GLN A 184 -6.38 1.57 8.78
C GLN A 184 -6.26 0.30 7.94
N LEU A 185 -5.88 -0.82 8.56
CA LEU A 185 -5.71 -2.14 7.93
C LEU A 185 -6.79 -3.15 8.33
N TYR A 186 -7.95 -2.70 8.81
CA TYR A 186 -9.04 -3.59 9.20
C TYR A 186 -9.42 -4.57 8.07
N GLU A 187 -9.45 -5.88 8.38
CA GLU A 187 -9.74 -6.96 7.42
C GLU A 187 -8.82 -7.02 6.18
N THR A 188 -7.62 -6.43 6.24
CA THR A 188 -6.63 -6.53 5.16
C THR A 188 -5.95 -7.91 5.13
N ILE A 189 -5.67 -8.42 3.93
CA ILE A 189 -4.94 -9.68 3.72
C ILE A 189 -3.44 -9.38 3.55
N LEU A 190 -2.64 -9.69 4.55
CA LEU A 190 -1.19 -9.45 4.66
C LEU A 190 -0.38 -10.76 4.68
N ARG A 191 -0.89 -11.83 4.06
CA ARG A 191 -0.23 -13.14 4.06
C ARG A 191 1.16 -13.06 3.43
N LYS A 192 2.18 -13.58 4.13
CA LYS A 192 3.57 -13.61 3.65
C LYS A 192 4.12 -12.24 3.27
N VAL A 193 3.54 -11.16 3.80
CA VAL A 193 4.03 -9.82 3.59
C VAL A 193 5.38 -9.64 4.30
N ASP A 194 6.27 -8.83 3.73
CA ASP A 194 7.49 -8.40 4.40
C ASP A 194 7.33 -6.97 4.92
N LEU A 195 7.23 -6.83 6.23
CA LEU A 195 7.10 -5.58 6.99
C LEU A 195 8.35 -5.34 7.86
N THR A 196 9.50 -5.90 7.47
CA THR A 196 10.76 -5.74 8.21
C THR A 196 11.06 -4.26 8.43
N GLU A 197 11.26 -3.89 9.70
CA GLU A 197 11.57 -2.53 10.15
C GLU A 197 10.53 -1.46 9.73
N ALA A 198 9.30 -1.85 9.38
CA ALA A 198 8.23 -0.91 9.11
C ALA A 198 7.75 -0.19 10.39
N ASP A 199 7.31 1.06 10.23
CA ASP A 199 6.62 1.80 11.29
C ASP A 199 5.12 1.56 11.17
N MET A 200 4.50 0.98 12.19
CA MET A 200 3.06 0.71 12.26
C MET A 200 2.48 1.23 13.59
N VAL A 201 3.09 2.27 14.17
CA VAL A 201 2.65 2.86 15.42
C VAL A 201 1.18 3.30 15.30
N LYS A 202 0.37 2.89 16.28
CA LYS A 202 -1.10 3.10 16.33
C LYS A 202 -1.88 2.61 15.10
N ALA A 203 -1.31 1.76 14.26
CA ALA A 203 -2.04 1.20 13.14
C ALA A 203 -3.21 0.32 13.63
N ASP A 204 -4.31 0.31 12.87
CA ASP A 204 -5.46 -0.56 13.13
C ASP A 204 -5.37 -1.83 12.27
N LEU A 205 -4.95 -2.94 12.88
CA LEU A 205 -4.79 -4.24 12.25
C LEU A 205 -5.88 -5.24 12.68
N ARG A 206 -7.04 -4.76 13.13
CA ARG A 206 -8.12 -5.65 13.56
C ARG A 206 -8.53 -6.64 12.47
N TYR A 207 -8.63 -7.91 12.85
CA TYR A 207 -9.01 -9.01 11.96
C TYR A 207 -8.18 -9.12 10.68
N THR A 208 -6.95 -8.60 10.70
CA THR A 208 -5.99 -8.80 9.60
C THR A 208 -5.51 -10.23 9.53
N ASP A 209 -5.17 -10.67 8.32
CA ASP A 209 -4.50 -11.93 8.08
C ASP A 209 -3.02 -11.70 7.84
N LEU A 210 -2.21 -11.86 8.88
CA LEU A 210 -0.74 -11.76 8.88
C LEU A 210 -0.07 -13.14 8.84
N THR A 211 -0.78 -14.17 8.36
CA THR A 211 -0.23 -15.53 8.32
C THR A 211 1.08 -15.57 7.54
N GLU A 212 2.12 -16.16 8.14
CA GLU A 212 3.48 -16.26 7.57
C GLU A 212 4.15 -14.90 7.25
N ALA A 213 3.67 -13.78 7.82
CA ALA A 213 4.28 -12.47 7.63
C ALA A 213 5.67 -12.34 8.28
N ILE A 214 6.55 -11.55 7.68
CA ILE A 214 7.85 -11.16 8.23
C ILE A 214 7.69 -9.77 8.85
N LEU A 215 7.85 -9.68 10.16
CA LEU A 215 7.62 -8.49 10.99
C LEU A 215 8.87 -8.21 11.85
N CYS A 216 10.06 -8.56 11.34
CA CYS A 216 11.31 -8.40 12.08
C CYS A 216 11.59 -6.93 12.36
N GLY A 217 11.75 -6.55 13.62
CA GLY A 217 12.04 -5.16 13.99
C GLY A 217 10.90 -4.16 13.73
N VAL A 218 9.69 -4.62 13.42
CA VAL A 218 8.54 -3.73 13.17
C VAL A 218 8.17 -2.96 14.45
N ALA A 219 7.76 -1.71 14.28
CA ALA A 219 7.21 -0.87 15.34
C ALA A 219 5.67 -0.96 15.35
N LEU A 220 5.09 -1.66 16.32
CA LEU A 220 3.64 -1.86 16.51
C LEU A 220 3.16 -1.24 17.84
N GLU A 221 3.86 -0.23 18.35
CA GLU A 221 3.49 0.44 19.59
C GLU A 221 2.08 1.02 19.48
N LEU A 222 1.25 0.77 20.50
CA LEU A 222 -0.15 1.21 20.56
C LEU A 222 -1.03 0.69 19.41
N ALA A 223 -0.55 -0.24 18.58
CA ALA A 223 -1.32 -0.81 17.49
C ALA A 223 -2.46 -1.69 18.00
N ASN A 224 -3.52 -1.79 17.19
CA ASN A 224 -4.69 -2.59 17.51
C ASN A 224 -4.74 -3.84 16.63
N LEU A 225 -4.39 -5.00 17.19
CA LEU A 225 -4.37 -6.30 16.52
C LEU A 225 -5.49 -7.22 17.00
N VAL A 226 -6.62 -6.69 17.48
CA VAL A 226 -7.72 -7.53 17.98
C VAL A 226 -8.19 -8.50 16.90
N GLY A 227 -8.21 -9.79 17.24
CA GLY A 227 -8.62 -10.87 16.35
C GLY A 227 -7.75 -11.07 15.11
N ALA A 228 -6.57 -10.45 15.03
CA ALA A 228 -5.63 -10.68 13.92
C ALA A 228 -5.07 -12.10 13.94
N ASP A 229 -4.79 -12.66 12.76
CA ASP A 229 -4.12 -13.95 12.61
C ASP A 229 -2.65 -13.75 12.27
N LEU A 230 -1.77 -13.98 13.24
CA LEU A 230 -0.30 -13.93 13.12
C LEU A 230 0.32 -15.33 13.06
N SER A 231 -0.45 -16.35 12.68
CA SER A 231 0.04 -17.73 12.65
C SER A 231 1.28 -17.85 11.76
N ARG A 232 2.36 -18.41 12.32
CA ARG A 232 3.67 -18.59 11.67
C ARG A 232 4.37 -17.28 11.25
N ALA A 233 3.89 -16.13 11.73
CA ALA A 233 4.57 -14.87 11.52
C ALA A 233 5.87 -14.79 12.34
N THR A 234 6.82 -13.98 11.88
CA THR A 234 8.08 -13.73 12.59
C THR A 234 8.16 -12.28 13.04
N LEU A 235 8.04 -12.03 14.34
CA LEU A 235 8.13 -10.70 14.96
C LEU A 235 9.46 -10.51 15.71
N LYS A 236 10.55 -11.16 15.30
CA LYS A 236 11.81 -11.08 16.03
C LYS A 236 12.23 -9.62 16.24
N ARG A 237 12.53 -9.23 17.48
CA ARG A 237 12.92 -7.85 17.86
C ARG A 237 11.88 -6.76 17.53
N ALA A 238 10.64 -7.13 17.24
CA ALA A 238 9.55 -6.16 17.09
C ALA A 238 9.20 -5.49 18.41
N SER A 239 8.58 -4.31 18.32
CA SER A 239 8.02 -3.60 19.46
C SER A 239 6.50 -3.66 19.41
N LEU A 240 5.88 -4.30 20.39
CA LEU A 240 4.42 -4.34 20.61
C LEU A 240 4.06 -3.64 21.92
N PHE A 241 4.83 -2.63 22.32
CA PHE A 241 4.60 -1.89 23.56
C PHE A 241 3.18 -1.32 23.58
N GLN A 242 2.40 -1.68 24.61
CA GLN A 242 0.99 -1.28 24.75
C GLN A 242 0.08 -1.66 23.57
N ALA A 243 0.49 -2.59 22.70
CA ALA A 243 -0.37 -3.08 21.63
C ALA A 243 -1.53 -3.92 22.18
N ASN A 244 -2.65 -3.90 21.47
CA ASN A 244 -3.82 -4.71 21.81
C ASN A 244 -3.92 -5.95 20.92
N LEU A 245 -3.64 -7.13 21.44
CA LEU A 245 -3.74 -8.41 20.72
C LEU A 245 -4.94 -9.25 21.20
N GLU A 246 -5.98 -8.65 21.81
CA GLU A 246 -7.09 -9.45 22.34
C GLU A 246 -7.72 -10.35 21.27
N GLY A 247 -7.86 -11.64 21.59
CA GLY A 247 -8.41 -12.65 20.68
C GLY A 247 -7.53 -13.00 19.48
N ALA A 248 -6.33 -12.43 19.36
CA ALA A 248 -5.43 -12.72 18.24
C ALA A 248 -4.94 -14.18 18.25
N VAL A 249 -4.64 -14.68 17.06
CA VAL A 249 -4.11 -16.03 16.83
C VAL A 249 -2.60 -15.92 16.57
N LEU A 250 -1.79 -16.59 17.39
CA LEU A 250 -0.32 -16.56 17.30
C LEU A 250 0.24 -17.99 17.32
N HIS A 251 -0.34 -18.88 16.50
CA HIS A 251 0.16 -20.24 16.38
C HIS A 251 1.53 -20.26 15.73
N ASP A 252 2.50 -20.95 16.34
CA ASP A 252 3.87 -21.07 15.82
C ASP A 252 4.54 -19.71 15.49
N THR A 253 4.11 -18.64 16.17
CA THR A 253 4.64 -17.28 15.96
C THR A 253 5.97 -17.09 16.69
N ASN A 254 6.95 -16.52 16.00
CA ASN A 254 8.24 -16.20 16.60
C ASN A 254 8.20 -14.78 17.22
N LEU A 255 8.19 -14.72 18.55
CA LEU A 255 8.21 -13.48 19.35
C LEU A 255 9.56 -13.30 20.06
N VAL A 256 10.65 -13.87 19.53
CA VAL A 256 11.98 -13.78 20.13
C VAL A 256 12.44 -12.33 20.25
N GLU A 257 12.96 -11.96 21.41
CA GLU A 257 13.49 -10.61 21.72
C GLU A 257 12.47 -9.47 21.49
N THR A 258 11.18 -9.77 21.46
CA THR A 258 10.12 -8.76 21.30
C THR A 258 9.93 -7.90 22.54
N ASP A 259 9.56 -6.64 22.34
CA ASP A 259 9.04 -5.80 23.42
C ASP A 259 7.52 -5.96 23.54
N LEU A 260 7.06 -6.74 24.51
CA LEU A 260 5.65 -7.00 24.77
C LEU A 260 5.14 -6.23 25.99
N ARG A 261 5.92 -5.29 26.54
CA ARG A 261 5.55 -4.63 27.79
C ARG A 261 4.20 -3.95 27.66
N HIS A 262 3.35 -4.17 28.65
CA HIS A 262 1.99 -3.62 28.71
C HIS A 262 1.06 -4.01 27.56
N ALA A 263 1.44 -4.98 26.72
CA ALA A 263 0.56 -5.49 25.67
C ALA A 263 -0.60 -6.30 26.25
N ASN A 264 -1.75 -6.26 25.58
CA ASN A 264 -2.93 -7.05 25.92
C ASN A 264 -2.95 -8.35 25.12
N PHE A 265 -2.76 -9.49 25.80
CA PHE A 265 -2.84 -10.84 25.25
C PHE A 265 -4.11 -11.57 25.71
N LYS A 266 -5.15 -10.84 26.12
CA LYS A 266 -6.41 -11.44 26.55
C LYS A 266 -7.00 -12.35 25.47
N ASP A 267 -7.50 -13.52 25.84
CA ASP A 267 -8.15 -14.47 24.92
C ASP A 267 -7.29 -14.92 23.71
N THR A 268 -5.97 -14.73 23.75
CA THR A 268 -5.07 -15.11 22.64
C THR A 268 -4.86 -16.61 22.52
N GLN A 269 -4.54 -17.06 21.30
CA GLN A 269 -4.15 -18.45 21.01
C GLN A 269 -2.65 -18.52 20.73
N LEU A 270 -1.88 -19.16 21.61
CA LEU A 270 -0.41 -19.06 21.65
C LEU A 270 0.31 -20.40 21.40
N MET A 271 -0.38 -21.45 20.96
CA MET A 271 0.23 -22.78 20.80
C MET A 271 1.43 -22.71 19.84
N GLY A 272 2.59 -23.17 20.30
CA GLY A 272 3.82 -23.21 19.51
C GLY A 272 4.59 -21.89 19.41
N SER A 273 4.09 -20.78 19.98
CA SER A 273 4.79 -19.50 19.93
C SER A 273 6.07 -19.48 20.76
N ASP A 274 7.09 -18.74 20.31
CA ASP A 274 8.39 -18.61 20.99
C ASP A 274 8.56 -17.21 21.60
N PHE A 275 8.67 -17.14 22.93
CA PHE A 275 8.85 -15.90 23.71
C PHE A 275 10.31 -15.69 24.19
N SER A 276 11.28 -16.43 23.67
CA SER A 276 12.66 -16.40 24.17
C SER A 276 13.24 -14.98 24.12
N GLY A 277 13.67 -14.45 25.27
CA GLY A 277 14.20 -13.10 25.39
C GLY A 277 13.16 -11.97 25.28
N ALA A 278 11.86 -12.28 25.18
CA ALA A 278 10.81 -11.26 25.12
C ALA A 278 10.67 -10.50 26.45
N ARG A 279 10.42 -9.19 26.35
CA ARG A 279 10.19 -8.30 27.50
C ARG A 279 8.70 -8.22 27.77
N VAL A 280 8.24 -8.87 28.84
CA VAL A 280 6.78 -9.07 29.10
C VAL A 280 6.26 -8.34 30.33
N LYS A 281 7.04 -7.46 30.95
CA LYS A 281 6.63 -6.75 32.16
C LYS A 281 5.33 -5.97 31.92
N GLY A 282 4.30 -6.26 32.72
CA GLY A 282 2.98 -5.65 32.62
C GLY A 282 2.10 -6.16 31.48
N ALA A 283 2.58 -7.10 30.64
CA ALA A 283 1.76 -7.73 29.61
C ALA A 283 0.67 -8.60 30.26
N CYS A 284 -0.56 -8.54 29.77
CA CYS A 284 -1.71 -9.21 30.38
C CYS A 284 -2.14 -10.43 29.57
N PHE A 285 -2.11 -11.64 30.14
CA PHE A 285 -2.46 -12.89 29.43
C PHE A 285 -3.78 -13.52 29.92
N THR A 286 -4.72 -12.69 30.39
CA THR A 286 -6.01 -13.17 30.88
C THR A 286 -6.67 -14.11 29.86
N ASP A 287 -7.02 -15.33 30.28
CA ASP A 287 -7.67 -16.33 29.42
C ASP A 287 -6.90 -16.75 28.14
N ALA A 288 -5.59 -16.45 28.06
CA ALA A 288 -4.72 -16.90 26.97
C ALA A 288 -4.55 -18.43 26.96
N ARG A 289 -4.55 -19.04 25.78
CA ARG A 289 -4.51 -20.50 25.59
C ARG A 289 -3.26 -20.93 24.86
N GLY A 290 -2.86 -22.20 25.01
CA GLY A 290 -1.74 -22.80 24.27
C GLY A 290 -0.35 -22.61 24.88
N LEU A 291 -0.22 -21.87 26.00
CA LEU A 291 1.04 -21.75 26.74
C LEU A 291 1.43 -23.06 27.42
N THR A 292 2.69 -23.45 27.27
CA THR A 292 3.32 -24.55 28.01
C THR A 292 3.58 -24.17 29.48
N GLY A 293 3.79 -25.17 30.34
CA GLY A 293 4.12 -24.93 31.76
C GLY A 293 5.39 -24.08 31.96
N GLN A 294 6.42 -24.34 31.15
CA GLN A 294 7.69 -23.59 31.19
C GLN A 294 7.49 -22.12 30.76
N GLN A 295 6.72 -21.87 29.71
CA GLN A 295 6.39 -20.51 29.28
C GLN A 295 5.63 -19.76 30.38
N LYS A 296 4.60 -20.38 30.97
CA LYS A 296 3.85 -19.76 32.08
C LYS A 296 4.76 -19.36 33.25
N GLN A 297 5.71 -20.22 33.64
CA GLN A 297 6.68 -19.91 34.71
C GLN A 297 7.60 -18.74 34.31
N CYS A 298 8.16 -18.77 33.10
CA CYS A 298 9.01 -17.71 32.58
C CYS A 298 8.28 -16.35 32.52
N LEU A 299 7.05 -16.34 31.99
CA LEU A 299 6.23 -15.13 31.88
C LEU A 299 5.96 -14.52 33.27
N ARG A 300 5.57 -15.34 34.25
CA ARG A 300 5.36 -14.88 35.64
C ARG A 300 6.64 -14.30 36.24
N ALA A 301 7.77 -14.99 36.09
CA ALA A 301 9.07 -14.53 36.60
C ALA A 301 9.51 -13.18 35.99
N ASN A 302 9.07 -12.88 34.76
CA ASN A 302 9.39 -11.65 34.05
C ASN A 302 8.31 -10.56 34.16
N GLY A 303 7.36 -10.71 35.09
CA GLY A 303 6.40 -9.68 35.45
C GLY A 303 5.19 -9.56 34.52
N ALA A 304 4.87 -10.61 33.77
CA ALA A 304 3.59 -10.70 33.07
C ALA A 304 2.44 -10.94 34.08
N LEU A 305 1.24 -10.46 33.72
CA LEU A 305 0.05 -10.41 34.55
C LEU A 305 -1.00 -11.43 34.07
N ASN A 306 -1.83 -11.90 35.00
CA ASN A 306 -3.00 -12.75 34.73
C ASN A 306 -2.70 -14.02 33.91
N ILE A 307 -1.52 -14.62 34.10
CA ILE A 307 -1.16 -15.88 33.42
C ILE A 307 -2.10 -17.01 33.89
N PRO A 308 -2.85 -17.67 32.97
CA PRO A 308 -3.80 -18.72 33.33
C PRO A 308 -3.14 -19.90 34.05
N ALA A 309 -3.94 -20.57 34.89
CA ALA A 309 -3.51 -21.76 35.64
C ALA A 309 -2.88 -22.79 34.70
#